data_AF-A0ABD0N1X4-F1
#
_entry.id   AF-A0ABD0N1X4-F1
#
_cell.length_a   1.000
_cell.length_b   1.000
_cell.length_c   1.000
_cell.angle_alpha   90.00
_cell.angle_beta   90.00
_cell.angle_gamma   90.00
#
_symmetry.space_group_name_H-M   'P 1'
#
loop_
_entity.id
_entity.type
_entity.pdbx_description
1 polymer ?
#
loop_
_entity_poly.entity_id
_entity_poly.type
_entity_poly.pdbx_seq_one_letter_code
_entity_poly.pdbx_strand_id
1 'polypeptide(L)'
;MGGEYYCVSSDITCSFPTNGKFTADQKAIYEAVLKSSRAVMAAIKPGVKWTDMHRLADRVHLEELVKIGILRGNVEEMLKVHLGAVFMPHGLGHQRP
;
A
#
# COMPACT_ATOMS: atom_id res chain seq x y z
N MET A 1 15.75 -2.28 2.35
CA MET A 1 17.15 -2.65 2.07
C MET A 1 17.21 -3.21 0.67
N GLY A 2 18.29 -2.93 -0.04
CA GLY A 2 18.50 -3.37 -1.41
C GLY A 2 19.98 -3.63 -1.64
N GLY A 3 20.28 -4.59 -2.51
CA GLY A 3 21.62 -4.83 -3.00
C GLY A 3 21.73 -4.46 -4.48
N GLU A 4 22.96 -4.29 -4.93
CA GLU A 4 23.29 -4.17 -6.35
C GLU A 4 24.25 -5.30 -6.72
N TYR A 5 23.99 -5.98 -7.83
CA TYR A 5 24.90 -6.99 -8.38
C TYR A 5 25.05 -6.78 -9.87
N TYR A 6 26.29 -6.60 -10.33
CA TYR A 6 26.62 -6.32 -11.72
C TYR A 6 25.80 -5.14 -12.30
N CYS A 7 25.76 -4.03 -11.56
CA CYS A 7 24.97 -2.82 -11.88
C CYS A 7 23.44 -3.06 -11.97
N VAL A 8 22.93 -4.21 -11.50
CA VAL A 8 21.49 -4.49 -11.41
C VAL A 8 21.04 -4.32 -9.96
N SER A 9 20.09 -3.40 -9.75
CA SER A 9 19.55 -3.06 -8.43
C SER A 9 18.42 -4.01 -8.00
N SER A 10 18.32 -4.21 -6.68
CA SER A 10 17.17 -4.80 -5.98
C SER A 10 16.70 -3.85 -4.88
N ASP A 11 15.41 -3.81 -4.58
CA ASP A 11 14.84 -2.94 -3.54
C ASP A 11 13.68 -3.64 -2.83
N ILE A 12 13.84 -3.90 -1.53
CA ILE A 12 12.88 -4.66 -0.73
C ILE A 12 12.67 -3.97 0.61
N THR A 13 11.41 -3.88 1.02
CA THR A 13 11.03 -3.42 2.35
C THR A 13 10.24 -4.50 3.07
N CYS A 14 10.63 -4.81 4.30
CA CYS A 14 9.94 -5.73 5.20
C CYS A 14 9.50 -4.96 6.44
N SER A 15 8.25 -5.15 6.88
CA SER A 15 7.72 -4.57 8.12
C SER A 15 7.36 -5.68 9.10
N PHE A 16 7.82 -5.58 10.35
CA PHE A 16 7.60 -6.61 11.37
C PHE A 16 7.72 -6.02 12.79
N PRO A 17 7.08 -6.62 13.80
CA PRO A 17 7.21 -6.21 15.19
C PRO A 17 8.61 -6.55 15.71
N THR A 18 9.24 -5.62 16.43
CA THR A 18 10.61 -5.78 16.96
C THR A 18 10.75 -6.94 17.94
N ASN A 19 9.66 -7.31 18.64
CA ASN A 19 9.60 -8.43 19.57
C ASN A 19 9.07 -9.75 18.93
N GLY A 20 8.84 -9.77 17.61
CA GLY A 20 8.34 -10.93 16.88
C GLY A 20 6.84 -11.23 17.05
N LYS A 21 6.08 -10.40 17.80
CA LYS A 21 4.64 -10.60 18.03
C LYS A 21 3.85 -9.34 17.69
N PHE A 22 2.96 -9.46 16.71
CA PHE A 22 2.07 -8.35 16.35
C PHE A 22 1.08 -8.08 17.48
N THR A 23 0.90 -6.82 17.84
CA THR A 23 -0.29 -6.37 18.56
C THR A 23 -1.50 -6.33 17.61
N ALA A 24 -2.70 -6.19 18.16
CA ALA A 24 -3.92 -6.06 17.34
C ALA A 24 -3.82 -4.88 16.35
N ASP A 25 -3.39 -3.69 16.83
CA ASP A 25 -3.27 -2.50 15.98
C ASP A 25 -2.17 -2.64 14.92
N GLN A 26 -1.01 -3.20 15.29
CA GLN A 26 0.06 -3.46 14.32
C GLN A 26 -0.39 -4.43 13.23
N LYS A 27 -1.09 -5.52 13.62
CA LYS A 27 -1.61 -6.52 12.68
C LYS A 27 -2.64 -5.88 11.74
N ALA A 28 -3.54 -5.06 12.28
CA ALA A 28 -4.57 -4.39 11.49
C ALA A 28 -3.99 -3.54 10.36
N ILE A 29 -3.00 -2.69 10.66
CA ILE A 29 -2.34 -1.86 9.64
C ILE A 29 -1.49 -2.71 8.69
N TYR A 30 -0.76 -3.70 9.22
CA TYR A 30 0.05 -4.60 8.40
C TYR A 30 -0.80 -5.35 7.35
N GLU A 31 -1.93 -5.90 7.78
CA GLU A 31 -2.84 -6.64 6.90
C GLU A 31 -3.53 -5.71 5.88
N ALA A 32 -3.78 -4.45 6.20
CA ALA A 32 -4.28 -3.46 5.25
C ALA A 32 -3.28 -3.21 4.10
N VAL A 33 -2.01 -3.02 4.43
CA VAL A 33 -0.94 -2.86 3.43
C VAL A 33 -0.75 -4.15 2.64
N LEU A 34 -0.73 -5.31 3.30
CA LEU A 34 -0.61 -6.62 2.64
C LEU A 34 -1.75 -6.86 1.65
N LYS A 35 -2.99 -6.48 2.00
CA LYS A 35 -4.15 -6.58 1.12
C LYS A 35 -3.97 -5.71 -0.12
N SER A 36 -3.54 -4.46 0.04
CA SER A 36 -3.29 -3.56 -1.10
C SER A 36 -2.16 -4.08 -2.02
N SER A 37 -1.08 -4.60 -1.44
CA SER A 37 0.05 -5.18 -2.18
C SER A 37 -0.42 -6.36 -3.04
N ARG A 38 -1.18 -7.30 -2.46
CA ARG A 38 -1.73 -8.45 -3.20
C ARG A 38 -2.74 -8.03 -4.26
N ALA A 39 -3.59 -7.05 -3.97
CA ALA A 39 -4.58 -6.55 -4.93
C ALA A 39 -3.90 -5.93 -6.16
N VAL A 40 -2.88 -5.10 -5.95
CA VAL A 40 -2.08 -4.50 -7.02
C VAL A 40 -1.36 -5.57 -7.84
N MET A 41 -0.65 -6.52 -7.19
CA MET A 41 0.06 -7.59 -7.89
C MET A 41 -0.88 -8.46 -8.74
N ALA A 42 -2.10 -8.71 -8.27
CA ALA A 42 -3.11 -9.48 -9.02
C ALA A 42 -3.73 -8.69 -10.19
N ALA A 43 -3.79 -7.36 -10.09
CA ALA A 43 -4.41 -6.50 -11.11
C ALA A 43 -3.44 -6.06 -12.22
N ILE A 44 -2.13 -6.03 -11.94
CA ILE A 44 -1.10 -5.64 -12.91
C ILE A 44 -1.05 -6.62 -14.08
N LYS A 45 -1.17 -6.08 -15.30
CA LYS A 45 -1.03 -6.79 -16.58
C LYS A 45 -0.77 -5.78 -17.71
N PRO A 46 -0.36 -6.23 -18.92
CA PRO A 46 -0.20 -5.34 -20.07
C PRO A 46 -1.46 -4.49 -20.33
N GLY A 47 -1.25 -3.20 -20.60
CA GLY A 47 -2.32 -2.23 -20.87
C GLY A 47 -2.91 -1.53 -19.64
N VAL A 48 -2.58 -1.95 -18.42
CA VAL A 48 -3.02 -1.26 -17.19
C VAL A 48 -2.19 -0.02 -16.93
N LYS A 49 -2.85 1.09 -16.59
CA LYS A 49 -2.14 2.33 -16.20
C LYS A 49 -1.65 2.22 -14.76
N TRP A 50 -0.39 2.60 -14.52
CA TRP A 50 0.20 2.60 -13.19
C TRP A 50 -0.54 3.51 -12.19
N THR A 51 -1.08 4.62 -12.66
CA THR A 51 -1.89 5.55 -11.84
C THR A 51 -3.18 4.93 -11.32
N ASP A 52 -3.76 3.97 -12.05
CA ASP A 52 -4.95 3.25 -11.60
C ASP A 52 -4.59 2.23 -10.51
N MET A 53 -3.37 1.68 -10.52
CA MET A 53 -2.86 0.84 -9.42
C MET A 53 -2.63 1.65 -8.15
N HIS A 54 -2.10 2.87 -8.26
CA HIS A 54 -1.95 3.77 -7.10
C HIS A 54 -3.32 4.05 -6.46
N ARG A 55 -4.33 4.39 -7.27
CA ARG A 55 -5.71 4.61 -6.77
C ARG A 55 -6.36 3.34 -6.21
N LEU A 56 -6.04 2.16 -6.75
CA LEU A 56 -6.48 0.89 -6.20
C LEU A 56 -5.90 0.66 -4.80
N ALA A 57 -4.60 0.94 -4.60
CA ALA A 57 -3.97 0.86 -3.29
C ALA A 57 -4.61 1.84 -2.29
N ASP A 58 -4.79 3.11 -2.68
CA ASP A 58 -5.47 4.13 -1.88
C ASP A 58 -6.86 3.68 -1.42
N ARG A 59 -7.67 3.17 -2.37
CA ARG A 59 -9.00 2.65 -2.06
C ARG A 59 -8.94 1.53 -1.02
N VAL A 60 -8.06 0.55 -1.22
CA VAL A 60 -7.93 -0.58 -0.29
C VAL A 60 -7.48 -0.10 1.11
N HIS A 61 -6.55 0.86 1.19
CA HIS A 61 -6.15 1.44 2.47
C HIS A 61 -7.32 2.13 3.15
N LEU A 62 -8.05 3.00 2.45
CA LEU A 62 -9.19 3.72 3.00
C LEU A 62 -10.31 2.77 3.47
N GLU A 63 -10.61 1.72 2.70
CA GLU A 63 -11.57 0.68 3.09
C GLU A 63 -11.17 -0.02 4.40
N GLU A 64 -9.89 -0.43 4.51
CA GLU A 64 -9.41 -1.09 5.73
C GLU A 64 -9.33 -0.11 6.91
N LEU A 65 -8.94 1.15 6.69
CA LEU A 65 -8.90 2.19 7.72
C LEU A 65 -10.30 2.54 8.25
N VAL A 66 -11.34 2.48 7.40
CA VAL A 66 -12.75 2.59 7.83
C VAL A 66 -13.14 1.36 8.65
N LYS A 67 -12.81 0.16 8.18
CA LYS A 67 -13.15 -1.10 8.84
C LYS A 67 -12.54 -1.23 10.25
N ILE A 68 -11.33 -0.72 10.45
CA ILE A 68 -10.66 -0.74 11.77
C ILE A 68 -11.02 0.47 12.64
N GLY A 69 -11.84 1.41 12.12
CA GLY A 69 -12.41 2.51 12.88
C GLY A 69 -11.55 3.77 12.98
N ILE A 70 -10.44 3.87 12.26
CA ILE A 70 -9.62 5.08 12.18
C ILE A 70 -10.34 6.16 11.35
N LEU A 71 -10.99 5.75 10.26
CA LEU A 71 -11.79 6.61 9.41
C LEU A 71 -13.28 6.31 9.59
N ARG A 72 -14.12 7.32 9.34
CA ARG A 72 -15.57 7.20 9.35
C ARG A 72 -16.15 7.91 8.13
N GLY A 73 -17.10 7.28 7.46
CA GLY A 73 -17.77 7.85 6.28
C GLY A 73 -17.64 6.98 5.03
N ASN A 74 -17.84 7.59 3.87
CA ASN A 74 -17.88 6.93 2.57
C ASN A 74 -16.51 7.00 1.86
N VAL A 75 -15.99 5.85 1.42
CA VAL A 75 -14.69 5.74 0.75
C VAL A 75 -14.62 6.50 -0.58
N GLU A 76 -15.71 6.56 -1.36
CA GLU A 76 -15.75 7.33 -2.60
C GLU A 76 -15.54 8.82 -2.37
N GLU A 77 -16.14 9.37 -1.30
CA GLU A 77 -15.94 10.78 -0.93
C GLU A 77 -14.51 11.02 -0.46
N MET A 78 -13.92 10.08 0.28
CA MET A 78 -12.52 10.15 0.71
C MET A 78 -11.56 10.16 -0.48
N LEU A 79 -11.84 9.38 -1.53
CA LEU A 79 -11.04 9.34 -2.76
C LEU A 79 -11.12 10.67 -3.54
N LYS A 80 -12.29 11.30 -3.59
CA LYS A 80 -12.48 12.62 -4.25
C LYS A 80 -11.65 13.73 -3.62
N VAL A 81 -11.45 13.67 -2.30
CA VAL A 81 -10.63 14.65 -1.56
C VAL A 81 -9.18 14.20 -1.37
N HIS A 82 -8.75 13.16 -2.09
CA HIS A 82 -7.39 12.63 -2.05
C HIS A 82 -6.90 12.21 -0.66
N LEU A 83 -7.80 11.71 0.20
CA LEU A 83 -7.46 11.33 1.57
C LEU A 83 -6.43 10.20 1.65
N GLY A 84 -6.36 9.33 0.62
CA GLY A 84 -5.34 8.27 0.54
C GLY A 84 -3.91 8.82 0.64
N ALA A 85 -3.64 9.98 0.05
CA ALA A 85 -2.33 10.63 0.07
C ALA A 85 -1.88 11.10 1.46
N VAL A 86 -2.81 11.24 2.42
CA VAL A 86 -2.47 11.52 3.82
C VAL A 86 -1.78 10.31 4.47
N PHE A 87 -2.16 9.09 4.07
CA PHE A 87 -1.63 7.85 4.63
C PHE A 87 -0.52 7.22 3.77
N MET A 88 -0.55 7.44 2.45
CA MET A 88 0.48 7.04 1.50
C MET A 88 0.90 8.25 0.65
N PRO A 89 1.78 9.13 1.15
CA PRO A 89 2.17 10.37 0.46
C PRO A 89 3.16 10.15 -0.69
N HIS A 90 3.71 8.94 -0.83
CA HIS A 90 4.64 8.56 -1.88
C HIS A 90 3.94 7.87 -3.05
N GLY A 91 4.61 7.79 -4.21
CA GLY A 91 4.14 6.96 -5.31
C GLY A 91 4.04 5.48 -4.91
N LEU A 92 3.14 4.72 -5.56
CA LEU A 92 2.94 3.29 -5.27
C LEU A 92 4.22 2.46 -5.50
N GLY A 93 5.05 2.88 -6.45
CA GLY A 93 6.30 2.23 -6.83
C GLY A 93 6.86 2.85 -8.10
N HIS A 94 8.03 2.38 -8.49
CA HIS A 94 8.84 2.99 -9.55
C HIS A 94 9.63 1.95 -10.33
N GLN A 95 10.03 2.31 -11.55
CA GLN A 95 11.19 1.70 -12.20
C GLN A 95 12.45 2.35 -11.62
N ARG A 96 13.51 1.57 -11.45
CA ARG A 96 14.83 2.14 -11.16
C ARG A 96 15.53 2.39 -12.50
N PRO A 97 16.00 3.63 -12.76
CA PRO A 97 16.85 3.91 -13.90
C PRO A 97 18.19 3.18 -13.79
#